data_AF-A0A530AFT7-F1
#
_entry.id   AF-A0A530AFT7-F1
#
_cell.length_a   1.000
_cell.length_b   1.000
_cell.length_c   1.000
_cell.angle_alpha   90.00
_cell.angle_beta   90.00
_cell.angle_gamma   90.00
#
_symmetry.space_group_name_H-M   'P 1'
#
loop_
_entity.id
_entity.type
_entity.pdbx_description
1 polymer ?
#
loop_
_entity_poly.entity_id
_entity_poly.type
_entity_poly.pdbx_seq_one_letter_code
_entity_poly.pdbx_strand_id
1 'polypeptide(L)'
;LTAETWDDFYPAARRSALIDLRRSAPALARALIETKGASEPAEVRLALIELMRFGLGADDVPFLKSLSADRSGKVREMAGRLLARLGERSITEG
;
A
#
# COMPACT_ATOMS: atom_id res chain seq x y z
N LEU A 1 0.95 16.04 -1.34
CA LEU A 1 0.65 15.44 -0.02
C LEU A 1 1.98 15.13 0.65
N THR A 2 2.28 15.75 1.79
CA THR A 2 3.48 15.45 2.59
C THR A 2 3.09 14.79 3.91
N ALA A 3 4.06 14.17 4.60
CA ALA A 3 3.83 13.52 5.89
C ALA A 3 3.27 14.49 6.95
N GLU A 4 3.59 15.78 6.86
CA GLU A 4 3.13 16.83 7.79
C GLU A 4 1.69 17.24 7.51
N THR A 5 1.28 17.31 6.24
CA THR A 5 -0.10 17.68 5.88
C THR A 5 -1.10 16.54 5.98
N TRP A 6 -0.65 15.33 6.35
CA TRP A 6 -1.49 14.13 6.37
C TRP A 6 -2.76 14.40 7.17
N ASP A 7 -2.64 14.81 8.44
CA ASP A 7 -3.75 14.92 9.37
C ASP A 7 -4.79 16.01 9.04
N ASP A 8 -4.43 17.00 8.23
CA ASP A 8 -5.30 18.13 7.87
C ASP A 8 -6.27 17.84 6.71
N PHE A 9 -6.04 16.77 5.94
CA PHE A 9 -6.91 16.42 4.81
C PHE A 9 -7.96 15.39 5.20
N TYR A 10 -9.20 15.54 4.69
CA TYR A 10 -10.22 14.50 4.83
C TYR A 10 -9.76 13.17 4.18
N PRO A 11 -10.17 12.00 4.71
CA PRO A 11 -9.72 10.68 4.21
C PRO A 11 -9.96 10.44 2.71
N ALA A 12 -10.96 11.10 2.10
CA ALA A 12 -11.22 11.03 0.66
C ALA A 12 -10.22 11.85 -0.17
N ALA A 13 -9.80 13.01 0.33
CA ALA A 13 -8.82 13.88 -0.32
C ALA A 13 -7.41 13.26 -0.27
N ARG A 14 -7.02 12.67 0.86
CA ARG A 14 -5.75 11.91 0.98
C ARG A 14 -5.67 10.79 -0.04
N ARG A 15 -6.76 10.03 -0.20
CA ARG A 15 -6.85 8.91 -1.16
C ARG A 15 -6.70 9.39 -2.60
N SER A 16 -7.39 10.46 -3.00
CA SER A 16 -7.29 11.00 -4.36
C SER A 16 -5.88 11.50 -4.66
N ALA A 17 -5.28 12.26 -3.74
CA ALA A 17 -3.91 12.73 -3.88
C ALA A 17 -2.88 11.59 -3.95
N LEU A 18 -3.08 10.51 -3.19
CA LEU A 18 -2.25 9.31 -3.25
C LEU A 18 -2.39 8.56 -4.57
N ILE A 19 -3.59 8.52 -5.17
CA ILE A 19 -3.80 7.89 -6.48
C ILE A 19 -3.00 8.63 -7.56
N ASP A 20 -3.07 9.96 -7.57
CA ASP A 20 -2.31 10.79 -8.51
C ASP A 20 -0.80 10.66 -8.28
N LEU A 21 -0.39 10.61 -7.01
CA LEU A 21 1.01 10.38 -6.66
C LEU A 21 1.49 8.98 -7.05
N ARG A 22 0.66 7.95 -6.92
CA ARG A 22 0.99 6.59 -7.38
C ARG A 22 1.20 6.50 -8.88
N ARG A 23 0.50 7.33 -9.67
CA ARG A 23 0.66 7.39 -11.13
C ARG A 23 1.92 8.15 -11.57
N SER A 24 2.32 9.17 -10.82
CA SER A 24 3.44 10.06 -11.17
C SER A 24 4.76 9.69 -10.49
N ALA A 25 4.72 9.33 -9.21
CA ALA A 25 5.85 9.01 -8.35
C ALA A 25 5.52 7.81 -7.42
N PRO A 26 5.41 6.58 -7.96
CA PRO A 26 4.98 5.40 -7.22
C PRO A 26 5.82 5.10 -5.97
N ALA A 27 7.14 5.31 -6.04
CA ALA A 27 8.06 5.12 -4.92
C ALA A 27 7.80 6.07 -3.74
N LEU A 28 7.50 7.34 -4.04
CA LEU A 28 7.20 8.35 -3.01
C LEU A 28 5.88 8.04 -2.31
N ALA A 29 4.85 7.67 -3.08
CA ALA A 29 3.57 7.25 -2.53
C ALA A 29 3.70 5.98 -1.66
N ARG A 30 4.49 4.99 -2.08
CA ARG A 30 4.77 3.78 -1.28
C ARG A 30 5.39 4.14 0.07
N ALA A 31 6.46 4.96 0.08
CA ALA A 31 7.13 5.36 1.32
C ALA A 31 6.17 6.09 2.28
N LEU A 32 5.25 6.90 1.73
CA LEU A 32 4.24 7.60 2.52
C LEU A 32 3.19 6.64 3.10
N ILE A 33 2.74 5.66 2.31
CA ILE A 33 1.82 4.60 2.76
C ILE A 33 2.47 3.73 3.84
N GLU A 34 3.73 3.35 3.68
CA GLU A 34 4.47 2.55 4.65
C GLU A 34 4.63 3.30 5.98
N THR A 35 5.07 4.56 5.92
CA THR A 35 5.31 5.39 7.10
C THR A 35 4.03 5.73 7.85
N LYS A 36 2.99 6.19 7.13
CA LYS A 36 1.73 6.63 7.74
C LYS A 36 0.80 5.46 8.03
N GLY A 37 0.78 4.46 7.16
CA GLY A 37 -0.09 3.30 7.32
C GLY A 37 0.19 2.52 8.60
N ALA A 38 1.45 2.40 9.05
CA ALA A 38 1.79 1.60 10.23
C ALA A 38 1.00 1.98 11.50
N SER A 39 0.75 3.28 11.72
CA SER A 39 -0.01 3.80 12.86
C SER A 39 -1.53 3.79 12.68
N GLU A 40 -2.02 3.57 11.46
CA GLU A 40 -3.44 3.68 11.12
C GLU A 40 -4.22 2.41 11.48
N PRO A 41 -5.55 2.50 11.67
CA PRO A 41 -6.42 1.33 11.86
C PRO A 41 -6.36 0.35 10.67
N ALA A 42 -6.71 -0.91 10.92
CA ALA A 42 -6.64 -1.97 9.90
C ALA A 42 -7.44 -1.65 8.62
N GLU A 43 -8.61 -1.00 8.76
CA GLU A 43 -9.45 -0.61 7.62
C GLU A 43 -8.80 0.48 6.77
N VAL A 44 -8.16 1.46 7.42
CA VAL A 44 -7.44 2.53 6.73
C VAL A 44 -6.21 1.96 6.03
N ARG A 45 -5.43 1.10 6.70
CA ARG A 45 -4.29 0.41 6.06
C ARG A 45 -4.73 -0.37 4.83
N LEU A 46 -5.83 -1.12 4.92
CA LEU A 46 -6.37 -1.87 3.79
C LEU A 46 -6.68 -0.94 2.61
N ALA A 47 -7.38 0.17 2.85
CA ALA A 47 -7.70 1.14 1.82
C ALA A 47 -6.45 1.78 1.20
N LEU A 48 -5.38 2.02 1.97
CA LEU A 48 -4.11 2.55 1.47
C LEU A 48 -3.37 1.54 0.59
N ILE A 49 -3.30 0.27 1.03
CA ILE A 49 -2.64 -0.79 0.27
C ILE A 49 -3.39 -1.05 -1.04
N GLU A 50 -4.71 -0.95 -1.05
CA GLU A 50 -5.51 -1.05 -2.28
C GLU A 50 -5.10 -0.03 -3.35
N LEU A 51 -4.63 1.16 -2.95
CA LEU A 51 -4.14 2.19 -3.89
C LEU A 51 -2.86 1.78 -4.61
N MET A 52 -2.09 0.83 -4.08
CA MET A 52 -0.86 0.33 -4.73
C MET A 52 -1.15 -0.29 -6.11
N ARG A 53 -2.41 -0.68 -6.38
CA ARG A 53 -2.85 -1.13 -7.71
C ARG A 53 -2.57 -0.12 -8.83
N PHE A 54 -2.50 1.17 -8.51
CA PHE A 54 -2.12 2.23 -9.45
C PHE A 54 -0.60 2.32 -9.48
N GLY A 55 0.02 2.21 -10.66
CA GLY A 55 1.49 2.21 -10.77
C GLY A 55 2.18 1.01 -10.13
N LEU A 56 1.47 -0.11 -9.95
CA LEU A 56 2.01 -1.35 -9.37
C LEU A 56 3.21 -1.84 -10.18
N GLY A 57 4.36 -2.00 -9.53
CA GLY A 57 5.61 -2.43 -10.18
C GLY A 57 6.47 -3.31 -9.28
N ALA A 58 7.57 -3.82 -9.83
CA ALA A 58 8.52 -4.69 -9.13
C ALA A 58 9.12 -4.03 -7.87
N ASP A 59 9.26 -2.70 -7.88
CA ASP A 59 9.74 -1.95 -6.72
C ASP A 59 8.80 -2.03 -5.51
N ASP A 60 7.52 -2.36 -5.71
CA ASP A 60 6.56 -2.52 -4.61
C ASP A 60 6.70 -3.89 -3.91
N VAL A 61 7.39 -4.85 -4.52
CA VAL A 61 7.49 -6.24 -4.04
C VAL A 61 8.06 -6.36 -2.62
N PRO A 62 9.18 -5.70 -2.25
CA PRO A 62 9.73 -5.81 -0.89
C PRO A 62 8.74 -5.33 0.17
N PHE A 63 8.04 -4.22 -0.10
CA PHE A 63 7.02 -3.67 0.79
C PHE A 63 5.81 -4.60 0.89
N LEU A 64 5.30 -5.11 -0.24
CA LEU A 64 4.15 -6.03 -0.22
C LEU A 64 4.48 -7.36 0.49
N LYS A 65 5.73 -7.85 0.39
CA LYS A 65 6.20 -9.03 1.12
C LYS A 65 6.26 -8.77 2.63
N SER A 66 6.67 -7.57 3.08
CA SER A 66 6.73 -7.25 4.52
C SER A 66 5.35 -7.25 5.18
N LEU A 67 4.29 -6.91 4.41
CA LEU A 67 2.91 -6.92 4.89
C LEU A 67 2.36 -8.32 5.20
N SER A 68 3.07 -9.39 4.84
CA SER A 68 2.74 -10.76 5.30
C SER A 68 2.76 -10.90 6.82
N ALA A 69 3.51 -10.04 7.53
CA ALA A 69 3.55 -9.97 8.99
C ALA A 69 2.50 -9.01 9.60
N ASP A 70 1.65 -8.35 8.80
CA ASP A 70 0.63 -7.43 9.33
C ASP A 70 -0.37 -8.18 10.22
N ARG A 71 -0.76 -7.56 11.34
CA ARG A 71 -1.75 -8.08 12.30
C ARG A 71 -3.12 -8.36 11.68
N SER A 72 -3.52 -7.64 10.64
CA SER A 72 -4.81 -7.78 9.97
C SER A 72 -4.79 -8.82 8.85
N GLY A 73 -5.66 -9.83 8.95
CA GLY A 73 -5.81 -10.84 7.90
C GLY A 73 -6.20 -10.25 6.54
N LYS A 74 -7.09 -9.24 6.52
CA LYS A 74 -7.50 -8.56 5.28
C LYS A 74 -6.34 -7.83 4.61
N VAL A 75 -5.44 -7.24 5.39
CA VAL A 75 -4.26 -6.56 4.87
C VAL A 75 -3.29 -7.55 4.23
N ARG A 76 -3.01 -8.67 4.92
CA ARG A 76 -2.17 -9.76 4.38
C ARG A 76 -2.72 -10.29 3.06
N GLU A 77 -4.04 -10.53 3.00
CA GLU A 77 -4.70 -11.02 1.80
C GLU A 77 -4.59 -10.04 0.63
N MET A 78 -4.80 -8.74 0.88
CA MET A 78 -4.67 -7.70 -0.15
C MET A 78 -3.24 -7.61 -0.69
N ALA A 79 -2.24 -7.66 0.19
CA ALA A 79 -0.84 -7.67 -0.22
C ALA A 79 -0.51 -8.90 -1.09
N GLY A 80 -1.00 -10.08 -0.70
CA GLY A 80 -0.86 -11.30 -1.49
C GLY A 80 -1.52 -11.21 -2.88
N ARG A 81 -2.71 -10.60 -2.98
CA ARG A 81 -3.38 -10.35 -4.26
C ARG A 81 -2.56 -9.44 -5.18
N LEU A 82 -1.91 -8.40 -4.63
CA LEU A 82 -1.06 -7.50 -5.41
C LEU A 82 0.24 -8.19 -5.85
N LEU A 83 0.87 -8.97 -4.97
CA LEU A 83 2.05 -9.78 -5.31
C LEU A 83 1.74 -10.79 -6.42
N ALA A 84 0.59 -11.47 -6.35
CA ALA A 84 0.16 -12.40 -7.39
C ALA A 84 0.01 -11.71 -8.77
N ARG A 85 -0.44 -10.44 -8.81
CA ARG A 85 -0.52 -9.65 -10.05
C ARG A 85 0.84 -9.29 -10.64
N LEU A 86 1.87 -9.21 -9.79
CA LEU A 86 3.26 -9.01 -10.20
C LEU A 86 3.93 -10.33 -10.62
N GLY A 87 3.23 -11.46 -10.57
CA GLY A 87 3.83 -12.78 -10.79
C GLY A 87 4.66 -13.28 -9.60
N GLU A 88 4.76 -12.50 -8.53
CA GLU A 88 5.34 -12.86 -7.23
C GLU A 88 4.37 -13.74 -6.45
N ARG A 89 3.93 -14.84 -7.06
CA ARG A 89 3.29 -15.90 -6.28
C ARG A 89 4.39 -16.46 -5.39
N SER A 90 4.19 -16.41 -4.07
CA SER A 90 4.88 -17.32 -3.17
C SER A 90 4.61 -18.72 -3.70
N ILE A 91 5.58 -19.27 -4.43
CA ILE A 91 5.63 -20.70 -4.69
C ILE A 91 5.87 -21.35 -3.34
N THR A 92 4.80 -21.51 -2.56
CA THR A 92 4.79 -22.61 -1.60
C THR A 92 4.68 -23.84 -2.47
N GLU A 93 5.86 -24.38 -2.84
CA GLU A 93 5.99 -25.70 -3.42
C GLU A 93 5.25 -26.70 -2.51
N GLY A 94 4.49 -27.58 -3.17
CA GLY A 94 3.66 -28.60 -2.52
C GLY A 94 4.45 -29.78 -1.98
#